data_AF-A0A938J3Q8-F1
#
_entry.id   AF-A0A938J3Q8-F1
#
_cell.length_a   1.000
_cell.length_b   1.000
_cell.length_c   1.000
_cell.angle_alpha   90.00
_cell.angle_beta   90.00
_cell.angle_gamma   90.00
#
_symmetry.space_group_name_H-M   'P 1'
#
loop_
_entity.id
_entity.type
_entity.pdbx_description
1 polymer ?
#
loop_
_entity_poly.entity_id
_entity_poly.type
_entity_poly.pdbx_seq_one_letter_code
_entity_poly.pdbx_strand_id
1 'polypeptide(L)'
;MTTQTDRLRTALNAPHPQPATRLLRDVPDTSWRTRFFLQWDRRSVRALVAIVAAVMLVVTWWWIRSPEQPESIELPVVASSAAPVADVVVHVAGRVKEPGLIRLPSGSRVADAIDAAGGAVKERDLDSVNLARVLVDGEQIQVGGAAESGDGGININSASASELEDLPGVGPVLAQRIVEWRTTNGPFASIDDLGQVSGIGAAVLEQVRAVARV
;
A
#
# COMPACT_ATOMS: atom_id res chain seq x y z
N MET A 1 29.96 91.22 30.18
CA MET A 1 29.17 92.43 30.48
C MET A 1 28.27 92.71 29.28
N THR A 2 26.94 92.64 29.49
CA THR A 2 25.88 93.46 28.85
C THR A 2 25.84 93.52 27.31
N THR A 3 24.79 93.19 26.55
CA THR A 3 23.33 93.12 26.77
C THR A 3 22.79 92.69 25.39
N GLN A 4 22.31 91.46 25.14
CA GLN A 4 20.99 90.91 25.45
C GLN A 4 20.02 91.94 26.05
N THR A 5 19.32 92.72 25.21
CA THR A 5 18.02 93.31 25.60
C THR A 5 17.20 93.97 24.48
N ASP A 6 17.74 94.34 23.32
CA ASP A 6 17.00 95.31 22.47
C ASP A 6 16.39 94.80 21.16
N ARG A 7 16.68 93.57 20.73
CA ARG A 7 15.98 92.97 19.57
C ARG A 7 14.72 92.17 19.94
N LEU A 8 14.38 92.12 21.23
CA LEU A 8 13.25 91.34 21.76
C LEU A 8 11.99 92.18 22.06
N ARG A 9 11.95 93.48 21.70
CA ARG A 9 10.84 94.38 22.12
C ARG A 9 9.98 94.99 21.03
N THR A 10 10.31 94.82 19.75
CA THR A 10 9.44 95.33 18.70
C THR A 10 8.50 94.23 18.23
N ALA A 11 7.27 94.30 18.75
CA ALA A 11 6.07 94.00 18.00
C ALA A 11 6.07 92.59 17.38
N LEU A 12 5.76 91.54 18.14
CA LEU A 12 4.75 91.55 19.21
C LEU A 12 3.40 92.09 18.68
N ASN A 13 3.03 91.82 17.41
CA ASN A 13 1.66 92.04 16.93
C ASN A 13 1.36 91.37 15.56
N ALA A 14 1.26 90.04 15.53
CA ALA A 14 0.48 89.38 14.50
C ALA A 14 -0.39 88.31 15.17
N PRO A 15 -1.72 88.44 15.15
CA PRO A 15 -2.61 87.56 15.89
C PRO A 15 -2.64 86.15 15.29
N HIS A 16 -2.34 85.16 16.12
CA HIS A 16 -2.63 83.75 15.85
C HIS A 16 -4.15 83.50 15.93
N PRO A 17 -4.82 83.03 14.86
CA PRO A 17 -6.21 82.57 14.97
C PRO A 17 -6.29 81.23 15.73
N GLN A 18 -7.31 81.18 16.57
CA GLN A 18 -7.59 80.26 17.67
C GLN A 18 -7.77 78.78 17.28
N PRO A 19 -7.52 77.84 18.21
CA PRO A 19 -7.96 76.45 18.13
C PRO A 19 -9.36 76.29 18.77
N ALA A 20 -10.29 75.56 18.15
CA ALA A 20 -11.52 75.18 18.85
C ALA A 20 -12.26 73.95 18.27
N THR A 21 -12.57 73.02 19.20
CA THR A 21 -13.81 72.24 19.30
C THR A 21 -14.14 71.14 18.27
N ARG A 22 -13.75 69.92 18.66
CA ARG A 22 -14.64 68.75 18.85
C ARG A 22 -16.12 69.15 19.05
N LEU A 23 -17.09 68.51 18.39
CA LEU A 23 -18.41 68.06 18.91
C LEU A 23 -19.39 67.60 17.79
N LEU A 24 -20.25 66.63 18.13
CA LEU A 24 -21.34 65.94 17.37
C LEU A 24 -20.86 64.91 16.32
N ARG A 25 -21.03 63.59 16.44
CA ARG A 25 -22.07 62.72 17.04
C ARG A 25 -23.44 62.81 16.34
N ASP A 26 -23.90 61.64 15.87
CA ASP A 26 -25.27 61.20 15.52
C ASP A 26 -25.87 61.66 14.16
N VAL A 27 -25.99 60.83 13.10
CA VAL A 27 -26.95 59.71 12.78
C VAL A 27 -28.36 60.22 12.39
N PRO A 28 -29.15 59.62 11.44
CA PRO A 28 -28.92 58.94 10.14
C PRO A 28 -29.71 59.66 8.99
N ASP A 29 -29.76 59.19 7.74
CA ASP A 29 -30.97 58.47 7.31
C ASP A 29 -30.83 57.56 6.06
N THR A 30 -31.57 56.46 6.13
CA THR A 30 -31.60 55.33 5.21
C THR A 30 -32.60 55.60 4.06
N SER A 31 -32.12 56.01 2.89
CA SER A 31 -32.98 56.19 1.70
C SER A 31 -32.51 55.45 0.43
N TRP A 32 -31.65 54.43 0.57
CA TRP A 32 -31.22 53.59 -0.57
C TRP A 32 -32.37 52.80 -1.22
N ARG A 33 -33.56 52.77 -0.60
CA ARG A 33 -34.72 51.99 -1.07
C ARG A 33 -35.60 52.69 -2.11
N THR A 34 -35.30 53.91 -2.56
CA THR A 34 -36.19 54.65 -3.50
C THR A 34 -35.56 55.19 -4.77
N ARG A 35 -34.34 54.76 -5.13
CA ARG A 35 -33.76 55.07 -6.46
C ARG A 35 -33.41 53.85 -7.31
N PHE A 36 -33.98 52.68 -7.00
CA PHE A 36 -33.95 51.49 -7.86
C PHE A 36 -35.03 51.54 -8.97
N PHE A 37 -35.27 52.71 -9.55
CA PHE A 37 -35.95 52.80 -10.84
C PHE A 37 -34.89 52.94 -11.92
N LEU A 38 -34.16 51.85 -12.15
CA LEU A 38 -33.38 51.65 -13.35
C LEU A 38 -34.40 51.51 -14.49
N GLN A 39 -34.86 52.64 -15.02
CA GLN A 39 -35.63 52.68 -16.26
C GLN A 39 -34.75 52.11 -17.37
N TRP A 40 -34.83 50.80 -17.56
CA TRP A 40 -34.11 50.10 -18.60
C TRP A 40 -34.70 50.58 -19.93
N ASP A 41 -34.06 51.58 -20.55
CA ASP A 41 -34.46 52.03 -21.88
C ASP A 41 -34.38 50.82 -22.83
N ARG A 42 -35.28 50.76 -23.82
CA ARG A 42 -35.28 49.71 -24.85
C ARG A 42 -33.91 49.58 -25.51
N ARG A 43 -33.14 50.66 -25.54
CA ARG A 43 -31.75 50.72 -25.99
C ARG A 43 -30.81 49.92 -25.07
N SER A 44 -30.96 50.06 -23.76
CA SER A 44 -30.19 49.34 -22.74
C SER A 44 -30.57 47.86 -22.65
N VAL A 45 -31.82 47.49 -22.96
CA VAL A 45 -32.25 46.08 -23.08
C VAL A 45 -31.65 45.45 -24.34
N ARG A 46 -31.67 46.17 -25.48
CA ARG A 46 -31.03 45.72 -26.73
C ARG A 46 -29.52 45.55 -26.59
N ALA A 47 -28.87 46.45 -25.87
CA ALA A 47 -27.44 46.35 -25.59
C ALA A 47 -27.11 45.11 -24.74
N LEU A 48 -27.92 44.80 -23.72
CA LEU A 48 -27.74 43.59 -22.91
C LEU A 48 -27.91 42.31 -23.74
N VAL A 49 -28.95 42.24 -24.57
CA VAL A 49 -29.20 41.08 -25.45
C VAL A 49 -28.03 40.88 -26.43
N ALA A 50 -27.49 41.96 -27.00
CA ALA A 50 -26.34 41.88 -27.89
C ALA A 50 -25.08 41.35 -27.18
N ILE A 51 -24.83 41.77 -25.94
CA ILE A 51 -23.70 41.28 -25.14
C ILE A 51 -23.87 39.79 -24.83
N VAL A 52 -25.06 39.36 -24.41
CA VAL A 52 -25.34 37.94 -24.13
C VAL A 52 -25.18 37.09 -25.39
N ALA A 53 -25.66 37.57 -26.55
CA ALA A 53 -25.49 36.88 -27.82
C ALA A 53 -24.01 36.79 -28.23
N ALA A 54 -23.21 37.84 -28.01
CA ALA A 54 -21.77 37.83 -28.26
C ALA A 54 -21.05 36.84 -27.34
N VAL A 55 -21.40 36.79 -26.04
CA VAL A 55 -20.84 35.82 -25.09
C VAL A 55 -21.21 34.39 -25.50
N MET A 56 -22.46 34.14 -25.90
CA MET A 56 -22.90 32.84 -26.41
C MET A 56 -22.09 32.44 -27.65
N LEU A 57 -21.86 33.36 -28.60
CA LEU A 57 -21.02 33.10 -29.77
C LEU A 57 -19.57 32.77 -29.40
N VAL A 58 -18.99 33.47 -28.42
CA VAL A 58 -17.63 33.18 -27.93
C VAL A 58 -17.58 31.81 -27.26
N VAL A 59 -18.57 31.45 -26.45
CA VAL A 59 -18.66 30.13 -25.81
C VAL A 59 -18.84 29.03 -26.86
N THR A 60 -19.73 29.21 -27.83
CA THR A 60 -19.92 28.26 -28.93
C THR A 60 -18.66 28.15 -29.79
N TRP A 61 -18.00 29.26 -30.09
CA TRP A 61 -16.73 29.26 -30.81
C TRP A 61 -15.62 28.57 -30.01
N TRP A 62 -15.58 28.77 -28.68
CA TRP A 62 -14.67 28.08 -27.78
C TRP A 62 -14.98 26.58 -27.69
N TRP A 63 -16.25 26.18 -27.78
CA TRP A 63 -16.67 24.78 -27.86
C TRP A 63 -16.26 24.13 -29.19
N ILE A 64 -16.43 24.84 -30.32
CA ILE A 64 -16.01 24.39 -31.65
C ILE A 64 -14.48 24.35 -31.78
N ARG A 65 -13.78 25.26 -31.10
CA ARG A 65 -12.32 25.36 -31.10
C ARG A 65 -11.68 24.66 -29.90
N SER A 66 -12.46 23.94 -29.10
CA SER A 66 -11.93 23.12 -28.02
C SER A 66 -10.99 22.10 -28.66
N PRO A 67 -9.69 22.11 -28.33
CA PRO A 67 -8.75 21.18 -28.92
C PRO A 67 -9.24 19.77 -28.63
N GLU A 68 -9.26 18.94 -29.68
CA GLU A 68 -9.63 17.54 -29.64
C GLU A 68 -9.01 16.88 -28.41
N GLN A 69 -9.83 16.08 -27.72
CA GLN A 69 -9.40 15.24 -26.60
C GLN A 69 -8.05 14.62 -26.94
N PRO A 70 -7.10 14.55 -25.97
CA PRO A 70 -5.77 14.04 -26.25
C PRO A 70 -5.93 12.72 -26.98
N GLU A 71 -5.46 12.74 -28.23
CA GLU A 71 -5.37 11.60 -29.13
C GLU A 71 -4.94 10.43 -28.27
N SER A 72 -5.89 9.53 -28.02
CA SER A 72 -5.57 8.26 -27.41
C SER A 72 -4.50 7.70 -28.32
N ILE A 73 -3.30 7.49 -27.81
CA ILE A 73 -2.29 6.74 -28.55
C ILE A 73 -2.94 5.38 -28.75
N GLU A 74 -3.63 5.19 -29.88
CA GLU A 74 -3.82 3.90 -30.50
C GLU A 74 -2.40 3.48 -30.89
N LEU A 75 -1.66 3.02 -29.88
CA LEU A 75 -0.71 1.94 -30.05
C LEU A 75 -1.43 0.97 -30.98
N PRO A 76 -0.77 0.41 -32.00
CA PRO A 76 -1.40 -0.65 -32.76
C PRO A 76 -1.97 -1.60 -31.71
N VAL A 77 -3.31 -1.68 -31.66
CA VAL A 77 -3.97 -2.86 -31.14
C VAL A 77 -3.55 -3.91 -32.15
N VAL A 78 -2.33 -4.41 -31.96
CA VAL A 78 -2.06 -5.81 -32.14
C VAL A 78 -3.25 -6.39 -31.43
N ALA A 79 -4.20 -6.92 -32.21
CA ALA A 79 -5.22 -7.78 -31.68
C ALA A 79 -4.46 -8.58 -30.63
N SER A 80 -4.88 -8.47 -29.37
CA SER A 80 -4.46 -9.45 -28.40
C SER A 80 -5.07 -10.73 -28.95
N SER A 81 -4.34 -11.33 -29.92
CA SER A 81 -4.20 -12.74 -30.02
C SER A 81 -3.91 -13.08 -28.58
N ALA A 82 -4.93 -13.58 -27.90
CA ALA A 82 -4.76 -14.21 -26.63
C ALA A 82 -3.67 -15.23 -26.92
N ALA A 83 -2.42 -14.85 -26.67
CA ALA A 83 -1.32 -15.76 -26.78
C ALA A 83 -1.77 -16.93 -25.92
N PRO A 84 -1.77 -18.16 -26.45
CA PRO A 84 -2.28 -19.29 -25.70
C PRO A 84 -1.58 -19.25 -24.35
N VAL A 85 -2.34 -18.96 -23.28
CA VAL A 85 -1.84 -19.07 -21.92
C VAL A 85 -1.47 -20.52 -21.83
N ALA A 86 -0.18 -20.81 -21.84
CA ALA A 86 0.27 -22.19 -21.85
C ALA A 86 -0.35 -22.85 -20.61
N ASP A 87 -1.05 -23.97 -20.81
CA ASP A 87 -1.58 -24.72 -19.70
C ASP A 87 -0.40 -25.29 -18.91
N VAL A 88 -0.53 -25.24 -17.60
CA VAL A 88 0.36 -25.84 -16.63
C VAL A 88 -0.28 -27.14 -16.17
N VAL A 89 0.46 -28.23 -16.22
CA VAL A 89 0.04 -29.54 -15.74
C VAL A 89 0.68 -29.80 -14.39
N VAL A 90 -0.14 -29.98 -13.36
CA VAL A 90 0.32 -30.27 -12.00
C VAL A 90 -0.30 -31.57 -11.50
N HIS A 91 0.43 -32.28 -10.64
CA HIS A 91 -0.09 -33.47 -9.95
C HIS A 91 -0.53 -33.08 -8.54
N VAL A 92 -1.82 -33.19 -8.24
CA VAL A 92 -2.35 -32.97 -6.89
C VAL A 92 -2.54 -34.32 -6.20
N ALA A 93 -1.83 -34.51 -5.10
CA ALA A 93 -1.84 -35.74 -4.31
C ALA A 93 -2.11 -35.47 -2.84
N GLY A 94 -2.48 -36.52 -2.09
CA GLY A 94 -2.72 -36.45 -0.65
C GLY A 94 -4.18 -36.31 -0.29
N ARG A 95 -4.49 -35.55 0.77
CA ARG A 95 -5.85 -35.43 1.33
C ARG A 95 -6.72 -34.43 0.56
N VAL A 96 -6.92 -34.69 -0.72
CA VAL A 96 -7.89 -34.01 -1.59
C VAL A 96 -9.00 -34.99 -2.02
N LYS A 97 -10.13 -34.48 -2.49
CA LYS A 97 -11.25 -35.35 -2.92
C LYS A 97 -10.93 -36.11 -4.20
N GLU A 98 -10.31 -35.44 -5.17
CA GLU A 98 -10.03 -35.98 -6.50
C GLU A 98 -8.53 -35.79 -6.82
N PRO A 99 -7.65 -36.66 -6.29
CA PRO A 99 -6.23 -36.61 -6.61
C PRO A 99 -5.99 -37.00 -8.06
N GLY A 100 -4.99 -36.38 -8.71
CA GLY A 100 -4.67 -36.64 -10.10
C GLY A 100 -3.95 -35.49 -10.80
N LEU A 101 -3.85 -35.60 -12.12
CA LEU A 101 -3.27 -34.57 -12.99
C LEU A 101 -4.32 -33.53 -13.36
N ILE A 102 -4.00 -32.27 -13.11
CA ILE A 102 -4.88 -31.12 -13.35
C ILE A 102 -4.21 -30.18 -14.32
N ARG A 103 -4.98 -29.65 -15.28
CA ARG A 103 -4.53 -28.64 -16.23
C ARG A 103 -5.15 -27.30 -15.88
N LEU A 104 -4.32 -26.30 -15.70
CA LEU A 104 -4.73 -24.95 -15.32
C LEU A 104 -4.02 -23.92 -16.21
N PRO A 105 -4.61 -22.75 -16.46
CA PRO A 105 -3.91 -21.68 -17.16
C PRO A 105 -2.61 -21.30 -16.46
N SER A 106 -1.57 -20.96 -17.22
CA SER A 106 -0.34 -20.37 -16.65
C SER A 106 -0.63 -19.15 -15.78
N GLY A 107 0.06 -19.08 -14.64
CA GLY A 107 -0.17 -18.06 -13.61
C GLY A 107 -1.21 -18.44 -12.55
N SER A 108 -1.89 -19.58 -12.70
CA SER A 108 -2.74 -20.15 -11.65
C SER A 108 -1.94 -20.43 -10.38
N ARG A 109 -2.61 -20.42 -9.22
CA ARG A 109 -2.00 -20.65 -7.91
C ARG A 109 -2.31 -22.05 -7.39
N VAL A 110 -1.59 -22.46 -6.34
CA VAL A 110 -1.82 -23.74 -5.65
C VAL A 110 -3.27 -23.89 -5.16
N ALA A 111 -3.90 -22.80 -4.71
CA ALA A 111 -5.32 -22.80 -4.36
C ALA A 111 -6.21 -23.28 -5.52
N ASP A 112 -6.00 -22.74 -6.73
CA ASP A 112 -6.80 -23.07 -7.90
C ASP A 112 -6.68 -24.56 -8.28
N ALA A 113 -5.48 -25.13 -8.09
CA ALA A 113 -5.25 -26.57 -8.30
C ALA A 113 -5.96 -27.43 -7.27
N ILE A 114 -5.96 -27.04 -5.99
CA ILE A 114 -6.63 -27.81 -4.94
C ILE A 114 -8.15 -27.71 -5.10
N ASP A 115 -8.68 -26.54 -5.47
CA ASP A 115 -10.10 -26.35 -5.77
C ASP A 115 -10.53 -27.20 -6.97
N ALA A 116 -9.72 -27.23 -8.04
CA ALA A 116 -9.92 -28.11 -9.17
C ALA A 116 -9.83 -29.61 -8.80
N ALA A 117 -9.10 -29.96 -7.73
CA ALA A 117 -9.05 -31.31 -7.14
C ALA A 117 -10.24 -31.62 -6.20
N GLY A 118 -11.27 -30.76 -6.19
CA GLY A 118 -12.46 -30.88 -5.34
C GLY A 118 -12.27 -30.37 -3.91
N GLY A 119 -11.14 -29.70 -3.63
CA GLY A 119 -10.76 -29.20 -2.32
C GLY A 119 -10.13 -30.27 -1.41
N ALA A 120 -9.56 -29.81 -0.28
CA ALA A 120 -9.06 -30.72 0.74
C ALA A 120 -10.19 -31.49 1.46
N VAL A 121 -9.86 -32.67 1.97
CA VAL A 121 -10.76 -33.49 2.79
C VAL A 121 -11.08 -32.80 4.13
N LYS A 122 -10.11 -32.08 4.70
CA LYS A 122 -10.28 -31.20 5.86
C LYS A 122 -9.56 -29.89 5.61
N GLU A 123 -10.12 -28.77 6.08
CA GLU A 123 -9.51 -27.44 5.91
C GLU A 123 -8.08 -27.39 6.50
N ARG A 124 -7.86 -28.04 7.65
CA ARG A 124 -6.56 -28.15 8.33
C ARG A 124 -5.46 -28.82 7.48
N ASP A 125 -5.81 -29.62 6.46
CA ASP A 125 -4.82 -30.25 5.59
C ASP A 125 -4.21 -29.25 4.57
N LEU A 126 -4.78 -28.05 4.44
CA LEU A 126 -4.26 -26.96 3.63
C LEU A 126 -3.18 -26.14 4.36
N ASP A 127 -3.15 -26.19 5.70
CA ASP A 127 -2.24 -25.39 6.53
C ASP A 127 -0.76 -25.69 6.23
N SER A 128 -0.46 -26.87 5.67
CA SER A 128 0.89 -27.29 5.27
C SER A 128 1.31 -26.81 3.88
N VAL A 129 0.45 -26.11 3.14
CA VAL A 129 0.68 -25.77 1.74
C VAL A 129 0.58 -24.26 1.52
N ASN A 130 1.54 -23.67 0.82
CA ASN A 130 1.45 -22.27 0.39
C ASN A 130 0.44 -22.11 -0.77
N LEU A 131 -0.83 -21.92 -0.42
CA LEU A 131 -1.95 -21.74 -1.35
C LEU A 131 -1.77 -20.58 -2.34
N ALA A 132 -1.01 -19.54 -1.93
CA ALA A 132 -0.79 -18.37 -2.75
C ALA A 132 0.34 -18.55 -3.76
N ARG A 133 1.15 -19.61 -3.68
CA ARG A 133 2.25 -19.82 -4.62
C ARG A 133 1.72 -20.03 -6.05
N VAL A 134 2.38 -19.43 -7.03
CA VAL A 134 2.10 -19.65 -8.46
C VAL A 134 2.56 -21.03 -8.85
N LEU A 135 1.78 -21.70 -9.70
CA LEU A 135 2.07 -23.04 -10.19
C LEU A 135 3.21 -23.06 -11.21
N VAL A 136 4.01 -24.12 -11.14
CA VAL A 136 5.06 -24.45 -12.10
C VAL A 136 4.69 -25.73 -12.85
N ASP A 137 4.96 -25.78 -14.16
CA ASP A 137 4.62 -26.93 -14.98
C ASP A 137 5.40 -28.18 -14.56
N GLY A 138 4.68 -29.31 -14.49
CA GLY A 138 5.22 -30.59 -14.06
C GLY A 138 5.45 -30.74 -12.55
N GLU A 139 5.01 -29.79 -11.71
CA GLU A 139 5.18 -29.90 -10.27
C GLU A 139 4.14 -30.82 -9.59
N GLN A 140 4.48 -31.30 -8.40
CA GLN A 140 3.58 -32.07 -7.55
C GLN A 140 3.21 -31.27 -6.29
N ILE A 141 1.90 -31.19 -6.01
CA ILE A 141 1.33 -30.54 -4.84
C ILE A 141 0.86 -31.63 -3.88
N GLN A 142 1.45 -31.67 -2.69
CA GLN A 142 1.13 -32.64 -1.66
C GLN A 142 0.27 -32.00 -0.56
N VAL A 143 -1.01 -32.37 -0.48
CA VAL A 143 -1.96 -31.85 0.51
C VAL A 143 -2.02 -32.73 1.75
N GLY A 144 -1.89 -32.14 2.94
CA GLY A 144 -1.92 -32.87 4.22
C GLY A 144 -0.73 -33.81 4.47
N GLY A 145 0.31 -33.74 3.64
CA GLY A 145 1.62 -34.35 3.93
C GLY A 145 2.41 -33.44 4.86
N ALA A 146 3.32 -34.01 5.66
CA ALA A 146 4.32 -33.19 6.34
C ALA A 146 5.05 -32.39 5.25
N ALA A 147 4.88 -31.07 5.27
CA ALA A 147 5.56 -30.18 4.33
C ALA A 147 7.06 -30.32 4.56
N GLU A 148 7.72 -31.06 3.67
CA GLU A 148 9.16 -31.02 3.57
C GLU A 148 9.49 -29.73 2.83
N SER A 149 9.95 -28.74 3.61
CA SER A 149 10.40 -27.39 3.22
C SER A 149 9.40 -26.25 3.44
N GLY A 150 9.66 -25.50 4.51
CA GLY A 150 9.36 -24.06 4.60
C GLY A 150 8.52 -23.64 5.79
N ASP A 151 9.19 -23.17 6.85
CA ASP A 151 8.67 -22.37 7.99
C ASP A 151 8.17 -23.08 9.27
N GLY A 152 8.52 -24.35 9.45
CA GLY A 152 8.47 -25.00 10.76
C GLY A 152 9.77 -25.73 10.99
N GLY A 153 10.49 -25.39 12.05
CA GLY A 153 11.86 -25.84 12.32
C GLY A 153 12.20 -27.31 12.02
N ILE A 154 13.49 -27.59 11.86
CA ILE A 154 14.01 -28.94 11.55
C ILE A 154 13.57 -29.90 12.67
N ASN A 155 12.85 -30.96 12.32
CA ASN A 155 12.41 -31.94 13.29
C ASN A 155 13.55 -32.91 13.62
N ILE A 156 14.02 -32.92 14.88
CA ILE A 156 15.19 -33.69 15.30
C ILE A 156 14.97 -35.21 15.30
N ASN A 157 13.70 -35.65 15.38
CA ASN A 157 13.32 -37.05 15.39
C ASN A 157 13.17 -37.64 13.98
N SER A 158 12.78 -36.84 12.98
CA SER A 158 12.57 -37.31 11.61
C SER A 158 13.66 -36.89 10.63
N ALA A 159 14.37 -35.79 10.88
CA ALA A 159 15.39 -35.29 9.96
C ALA A 159 16.51 -36.31 9.69
N SER A 160 16.97 -36.34 8.46
CA SER A 160 18.18 -37.05 8.03
C SER A 160 19.43 -36.40 8.61
N ALA A 161 20.56 -37.11 8.57
CA ALA A 161 21.84 -36.55 9.03
C ALA A 161 22.19 -35.25 8.29
N SER A 162 21.98 -35.19 6.97
CA SER A 162 22.27 -34.01 6.18
C SER A 162 21.35 -32.83 6.51
N GLU A 163 20.07 -33.04 6.80
CA GLU A 163 19.16 -31.96 7.23
C GLU A 163 19.48 -31.46 8.65
N LEU A 164 20.03 -32.32 9.52
CA LEU A 164 20.50 -31.90 10.84
C LEU A 164 21.75 -31.01 10.76
N GLU A 165 22.53 -31.07 9.68
CA GLU A 165 23.70 -30.19 9.46
C GLU A 165 23.29 -28.73 9.17
N ASP A 166 22.05 -28.49 8.75
CA ASP A 166 21.51 -27.15 8.56
C ASP A 166 21.24 -26.43 9.90
N LEU A 167 21.32 -27.16 11.02
CA LEU A 167 21.19 -26.58 12.35
C LEU A 167 22.45 -25.79 12.75
N PRO A 168 22.29 -24.59 13.32
CA PRO A 168 23.41 -23.75 13.73
C PRO A 168 24.25 -24.46 14.81
N GLY A 169 25.54 -24.64 14.51
CA GLY A 169 26.49 -25.31 15.41
C GLY A 169 26.46 -26.85 15.36
N VAL A 170 25.67 -27.45 14.47
CA VAL A 170 25.64 -28.90 14.23
C VAL A 170 26.38 -29.21 12.93
N GLY A 171 27.55 -29.83 13.04
CA GLY A 171 28.28 -30.36 11.89
C GLY A 171 28.00 -31.84 11.62
N PRO A 172 28.58 -32.42 10.55
CA PRO A 172 28.34 -33.82 10.15
C PRO A 172 28.55 -34.82 11.29
N VAL A 173 29.58 -34.62 12.10
CA VAL A 173 29.91 -35.49 13.25
C VAL A 173 28.82 -35.43 14.33
N LEU A 174 28.27 -34.24 14.61
CA LEU A 174 27.21 -34.08 15.61
C LEU A 174 25.87 -34.59 15.07
N ALA A 175 25.54 -34.28 13.82
CA ALA A 175 24.35 -34.79 13.15
C ALA A 175 24.28 -36.33 13.21
N GLN A 176 25.40 -36.99 12.91
CA GLN A 176 25.48 -38.45 12.94
C GLN A 176 25.30 -39.02 14.37
N ARG A 177 25.86 -38.35 15.38
CA ARG A 177 25.64 -38.71 16.79
C ARG A 177 24.21 -38.52 17.25
N ILE A 178 23.51 -37.50 16.77
CA ILE A 178 22.08 -37.29 17.07
C ILE A 178 21.26 -38.45 16.52
N VAL A 179 21.50 -38.85 15.27
CA VAL A 179 20.84 -39.99 14.62
C VAL A 179 21.14 -41.31 15.36
N GLU A 180 22.38 -41.53 15.75
CA GLU A 180 22.78 -42.72 16.49
C GLU A 180 22.17 -42.76 17.90
N TRP A 181 22.15 -41.62 18.59
CA TRP A 181 21.53 -41.49 19.90
C TRP A 181 20.05 -41.82 19.86
N ARG A 182 19.28 -41.28 18.89
CA ARG A 182 17.84 -41.57 18.78
C ARG A 182 17.54 -43.03 18.40
N THR A 183 18.45 -43.65 17.66
CA THR A 183 18.34 -45.07 17.28
C THR A 183 18.56 -45.97 18.48
N THR A 184 19.45 -45.58 19.39
CA THR A 184 19.83 -46.38 20.56
C THR A 184 18.96 -46.12 21.79
N ASN A 185 18.56 -44.87 22.03
CA ASN A 185 17.86 -44.41 23.23
C ASN A 185 16.36 -44.12 22.98
N GLY A 186 15.93 -44.10 21.72
CA GLY A 186 14.58 -43.71 21.32
C GLY A 186 14.47 -42.23 20.94
N PRO A 187 13.27 -41.78 20.51
CA PRO A 187 13.05 -40.40 20.10
C PRO A 187 13.26 -39.42 21.27
N PHE A 188 13.73 -38.21 20.95
CA PHE A 188 13.80 -37.11 21.90
C PHE A 188 12.38 -36.67 22.29
N ALA A 189 12.15 -36.35 23.56
CA ALA A 189 10.87 -35.84 24.04
C ALA A 189 10.82 -34.31 24.02
N SER A 190 11.97 -33.66 24.13
CA SER A 190 12.15 -32.21 24.12
C SER A 190 13.44 -31.83 23.41
N ILE A 191 13.56 -30.56 23.00
CA ILE A 191 14.79 -30.03 22.38
C ILE A 191 15.95 -30.08 23.40
N ASP A 192 15.64 -29.93 24.68
CA ASP A 192 16.61 -29.96 25.78
C ASP A 192 17.31 -31.32 25.91
N ASP A 193 16.68 -32.40 25.44
CA ASP A 193 17.25 -33.75 25.45
C ASP A 193 18.43 -33.90 24.49
N LEU A 194 18.63 -32.97 23.54
CA LEU A 194 19.85 -32.94 22.72
C LEU A 194 21.11 -32.77 23.58
N GLY A 195 21.00 -32.19 24.78
CA GLY A 195 22.12 -32.10 25.73
C GLY A 195 22.63 -33.46 26.23
N GLN A 196 21.86 -34.54 26.03
CA GLN A 196 22.29 -35.91 26.35
C GLN A 196 23.24 -36.49 25.28
N VAL A 197 23.31 -35.87 24.11
CA VAL A 197 24.20 -36.29 23.02
C VAL A 197 25.62 -35.76 23.27
N SER A 198 26.59 -36.66 23.24
CA SER A 198 28.00 -36.30 23.46
C SER A 198 28.50 -35.29 22.42
N GLY A 199 28.90 -34.11 22.91
CA GLY A 199 29.42 -33.01 22.09
C GLY A 199 28.43 -31.86 21.86
N ILE A 200 27.18 -31.98 22.32
CA ILE A 200 26.21 -30.87 22.30
C ILE A 200 26.29 -30.14 23.65
N GLY A 201 26.87 -28.93 23.61
CA GLY A 201 26.93 -28.04 24.76
C GLY A 201 25.77 -27.04 24.80
N ALA A 202 25.63 -26.32 25.92
CA ALA A 202 24.60 -25.30 26.12
C ALA A 202 24.54 -24.25 24.99
N ALA A 203 25.70 -23.87 24.45
CA ALA A 203 25.79 -22.89 23.35
C ALA A 203 25.15 -23.38 22.04
N VAL A 204 25.30 -24.66 21.71
CA VAL A 204 24.66 -25.25 20.52
C VAL A 204 23.17 -25.41 20.79
N LEU A 205 22.81 -25.88 21.98
CA LEU A 205 21.43 -26.07 22.38
C LEU A 205 20.60 -24.77 22.30
N GLU A 206 21.15 -23.63 22.73
CA GLU A 206 20.47 -22.34 22.61
C GLU A 206 20.23 -21.92 21.16
N GLN A 207 21.22 -22.12 20.28
CA GLN A 207 21.08 -21.79 18.86
C GLN A 207 20.03 -22.67 18.19
N VAL A 208 20.03 -23.97 18.53
CA VAL A 208 19.13 -24.96 17.95
C VAL A 208 17.68 -24.76 18.41
N ARG A 209 17.43 -24.29 19.65
CA ARG A 209 16.06 -24.04 20.17
C ARG A 209 15.23 -23.08 19.31
N ALA A 210 15.86 -22.15 18.59
CA ALA A 210 15.14 -21.19 17.75
C ALA A 210 14.61 -21.81 16.43
N VAL A 211 15.25 -22.89 15.96
CA VAL A 211 15.05 -23.42 14.60
C VAL A 211 14.76 -24.92 14.55
N ALA A 212 14.79 -25.63 15.68
CA ALA A 212 14.49 -27.05 15.76
C ALA A 212 13.16 -27.31 16.47
N ARG A 213 12.57 -28.47 16.17
CA ARG A 213 11.37 -29.00 16.85
C ARG A 213 11.50 -30.50 17.08
N VAL A 214 10.58 -31.04 17.89
CA VAL A 214 10.49 -32.46 18.27
C VAL A 214 9.33 -33.14 17.58
#